data_AF-W9J3S9-F1
#
_entry.id   AF-W9J3S9-F1
#
_cell.length_a   1.000
_cell.length_b   1.000
_cell.length_c   1.000
_cell.angle_alpha   90.00
_cell.angle_beta   90.00
_cell.angle_gamma   90.00
#
_symmetry.space_group_name_H-M   'P 1'
#
loop_
_entity.id
_entity.type
_entity.pdbx_description
1 polymer ?
#
loop_
_entity_poly.entity_id
_entity_poly.type
_entity_poly.pdbx_seq_one_letter_code
_entity_poly.pdbx_strand_id
1 'polypeptide(L)' 'MANACAHQFRMIKSDNTLVQWICQHCRSGPHWMIWECTYCKLHLCRPCTLA' A
#
# COMPACT_ATOMS: atom_id res chain seq x y z
N MET A 1 -17.23 4.32 -10.21
CA MET A 1 -16.30 3.95 -11.31
C MET A 1 -15.05 3.43 -10.66
N ALA A 2 -14.82 2.11 -10.68
CA ALA A 2 -13.50 1.58 -10.37
C ALA A 2 -12.58 2.13 -11.46
N ASN A 3 -11.83 3.18 -11.12
CA ASN A 3 -10.85 3.76 -12.00
C ASN A 3 -9.88 2.62 -12.30
N ALA A 4 -10.03 1.99 -13.47
CA ALA A 4 -9.18 0.89 -13.91
C ALA A 4 -7.81 1.46 -14.26
N CYS A 5 -7.15 2.06 -13.27
CA CYS A 5 -5.72 2.21 -13.31
C CYS A 5 -5.17 0.78 -13.31
N ALA A 6 -4.26 0.51 -14.23
CA ALA A 6 -3.41 -0.67 -14.15
C ALA A 6 -2.49 -0.50 -12.93
N HIS A 7 -3.06 -0.61 -11.73
CA HIS A 7 -2.35 -0.42 -10.48
C HIS A 7 -1.30 -1.53 -10.38
N GLN A 8 -0.08 -1.20 -10.75
CA GLN A 8 1.06 -2.06 -10.51
C GLN A 8 1.56 -1.78 -9.10
N PHE A 9 1.09 -2.60 -8.17
CA PHE A 9 1.54 -2.52 -6.79
C PHE A 9 2.89 -3.22 -6.63
N ARG A 10 3.85 -2.52 -6.04
CA ARG A 10 5.09 -3.11 -5.54
C ARG A 10 5.08 -3.13 -4.03
N MET A 11 5.61 -4.19 -3.44
CA MET A 11 5.80 -4.25 -2.00
C MET A 11 7.01 -3.39 -1.63
N ILE A 12 6.81 -2.46 -0.70
CA ILE A 12 7.87 -1.72 -0.01
C ILE A 12 7.96 -2.29 1.39
N LYS A 13 9.17 -2.65 1.81
CA LYS A 13 9.48 -3.05 3.17
C LYS A 13 10.32 -1.95 3.80
N SER A 14 10.02 -1.61 5.04
CA SER A 14 10.92 -0.77 5.83
C SER A 14 12.02 -1.65 6.38
N ASP A 15 13.28 -1.36 6.05
CA ASP A 15 14.43 -2.08 6.61
C ASP A 15 14.65 -1.78 8.10
N ASN A 16 14.02 -0.71 8.60
CA ASN A 16 14.07 -0.29 10.00
C ASN A 16 12.66 -0.29 10.62
N THR A 17 12.60 -0.44 11.95
CA THR A 17 11.35 -0.41 12.73
C THR A 17 10.75 1.00 12.88
N LEU A 18 11.47 2.02 12.42
CA LEU A 18 11.08 3.42 12.50
C LEU A 18 10.02 3.81 11.46
N VAL A 19 10.08 3.21 10.26
CA VAL A 19 9.12 3.52 9.19
C VAL A 19 7.93 2.56 9.28
N GLN A 20 6.83 3.08 9.83
CA GLN A 20 5.56 2.39 9.95
C GLN A 20 4.56 2.93 8.92
N TRP A 21 3.93 2.01 8.18
CA TRP A 21 3.00 2.35 7.13
C TRP A 21 1.55 2.15 7.56
N ILE A 22 0.68 3.06 7.15
CA ILE A 22 -0.76 2.97 7.37
C ILE A 22 -1.43 2.89 6.00
N CYS A 23 -2.32 1.92 5.84
CA CYS A 23 -3.09 1.77 4.62
C CYS A 23 -4.01 2.97 4.40
N GLN A 24 -3.97 3.58 3.22
CA GLN A 24 -4.82 4.74 2.91
C GLN A 24 -6.30 4.38 2.71
N HIS A 25 -6.61 3.09 2.45
CA HIS A 25 -7.99 2.65 2.23
C HIS A 25 -8.69 2.24 3.53
N CYS A 26 -8.13 1.26 4.27
CA CYS A 26 -8.75 0.75 5.49
C CYS A 26 -8.22 1.42 6.77
N ARG A 27 -7.21 2.29 6.67
CA ARG A 27 -6.50 2.90 7.81
C ARG A 27 -5.91 1.88 8.80
N SER A 28 -5.75 0.62 8.38
CA SER A 28 -5.04 -0.39 9.14
C SER A 28 -3.53 -0.09 9.13
N GLY A 29 -2.93 -0.17 10.32
CA GLY A 29 -1.52 0.00 10.56
C GLY A 29 -1.24 -0.07 12.06
N PRO A 30 0.02 0.01 12.49
CA PRO A 30 1.22 0.18 11.66
C PRO A 30 1.71 -1.13 11.02
N HIS A 31 1.94 -1.11 9.71
CA HIS A 31 2.56 -2.21 8.97
C HIS A 31 4.03 -1.90 8.69
N TRP A 32 4.90 -2.90 8.81
CA TRP A 32 6.33 -2.81 8.45
C TRP A 32 6.57 -3.00 6.94
N MET A 33 5.54 -3.41 6.21
CA MET A 33 5.50 -3.49 4.76
C MET A 33 4.18 -2.93 4.22
N ILE A 34 4.22 -2.27 3.06
CA ILE A 34 3.04 -1.76 2.39
C ILE A 34 3.16 -1.94 0.88
N TRP A 35 2.04 -1.93 0.17
CA TRP A 35 2.03 -1.98 -1.27
C TRP A 35 1.85 -0.58 -1.84
N GLU A 36 2.86 -0.11 -2.57
CA GLU A 36 2.83 1.18 -3.26
C GLU A 36 2.51 0.94 -4.74
N CYS A 37 1.51 1.65 -5.27
CA CYS A 37 1.30 1.72 -6.72
C CYS A 37 2.44 2.52 -7.37
N THR A 38 3.13 1.94 -8.35
CA THR A 38 4.23 2.61 -9.07
C THR A 38 3.78 3.89 -9.80
N TYR A 39 2.54 3.94 -10.26
CA TYR A 39 1.98 5.09 -10.98
C TYR A 39 1.36 6.14 -10.06
N CYS A 40 0.51 5.70 -9.12
CA CYS A 40 -0.32 6.62 -8.32
C CYS A 40 0.28 6.93 -6.96
N LYS A 41 1.34 6.22 -6.54
CA LYS A 41 1.93 6.34 -5.19
C LYS A 41 0.92 6.09 -4.06
N LEU A 42 -0.12 5.32 -4.37
CA LEU A 42 -1.14 4.89 -3.44
C LEU A 42 -0.57 3.81 -2.53
N HIS A 43 -0.73 3.98 -1.22
CA HIS A 43 -0.20 3.06 -0.21
C HIS A 43 -1.32 2.20 0.37
N LEU A 44 -1.31 0.91 0.05
CA LEU A 44 -2.37 -0.03 0.40
C LEU A 44 -1.84 -1.25 1.15
N CYS A 45 -2.69 -1.77 2.03
CA CYS A 45 -2.48 -3.06 2.67
C CYS A 45 -2.62 -4.20 1.65
N ARG A 46 -1.99 -5.36 1.87
CA ARG A 46 -2.16 -6.54 1.00
C ARG A 46 -3.63 -6.94 0.74
N PRO A 47 -4.55 -6.94 1.74
CA PRO A 47 -5.96 -7.20 1.44
C PRO A 47 -6.59 -6.10 0.58
N CYS A 48 -6.16 -4.86 0.75
CA CYS A 48 -6.68 -3.69 0.06
C CYS A 48 -6.24 -3.60 -1.40
N THR A 49 -5.13 -4.26 -1.77
CA THR A 49 -4.71 -4.35 -3.19
C THR A 49 -5.52 -5.37 -3.98
N LEU A 50 -6.30 -6.22 -3.30
CA LEU A 50 -7.12 -7.28 -3.90
C LEU A 50 -8.64 -6.96 -3.85
N ALA A 51 -9.02 -5.87 -3.19
CA ALA A 51 -10.39 -5.39 -3.07
C ALA A 51 -10.73 -4.40 -4.19
#